data_AF-A0A8B3LFU2-F1
#
_entry.id   AF-A0A8B3LFU2-F1
#
_cell.length_a   1.000
_cell.length_b   1.000
_cell.length_c   1.000
_cell.angle_alpha   90.00
_cell.angle_beta   90.00
_cell.angle_gamma   90.00
#
_symmetry.space_group_name_H-M   'P 1'
#
loop_
_entity.id
_entity.type
_entity.pdbx_description
1 polymer ?
#
loop_
_entity_poly.entity_id
_entity_poly.type
_entity_poly.pdbx_seq_one_letter_code
_entity_poly.pdbx_strand_id
1 'polypeptide(L)'
;MSGEYDDLKRRMDGAIAAFKHDLASLRTGRASSNLLDAIQVQAYGTTMPINQVANVSVPEPRMISVSVWDKSMVGAVDRAIRESNLGFNPIVD
;
A
#
# COMPACT_ATOMS: atom_id res chain seq x y z
N MET A 1 -44.52 9.25 8.20
CA MET A 1 -43.89 9.98 7.08
C MET A 1 -42.44 10.41 7.34
N SER A 2 -41.90 10.35 8.58
CA SER A 2 -40.48 10.68 8.84
C SER A 2 -39.52 9.49 8.71
N GLY A 3 -39.94 8.26 9.05
CA GLY A 3 -39.06 7.08 9.04
C GLY A 3 -38.59 6.64 7.64
N GLU A 4 -39.40 6.86 6.60
CA GLU A 4 -39.03 6.55 5.21
C GLU A 4 -37.86 7.40 4.70
N TYR A 5 -37.76 8.66 5.14
CA TYR A 5 -36.66 9.54 4.74
C TYR A 5 -35.33 9.11 5.39
N ASP A 6 -35.38 8.65 6.64
CA ASP A 6 -34.20 8.18 7.36
C ASP A 6 -33.67 6.85 6.76
N ASP A 7 -34.57 5.93 6.40
CA ASP A 7 -34.19 4.68 5.74
C ASP A 7 -33.61 4.92 4.33
N LEU A 8 -34.18 5.87 3.58
CA LEU A 8 -33.66 6.27 2.27
C LEU A 8 -32.26 6.88 2.40
N LYS A 9 -32.06 7.76 3.39
CA LYS A 9 -30.76 8.38 3.67
C LYS A 9 -29.71 7.34 4.05
N ARG A 10 -30.07 6.39 4.90
CA ARG A 10 -29.18 5.28 5.30
C ARG A 10 -28.76 4.40 4.12
N ARG A 11 -29.66 4.13 3.18
CA ARG A 11 -29.33 3.40 1.94
C ARG A 11 -28.41 4.19 1.03
N MET A 12 -28.64 5.49 0.88
CA MET A 12 -27.76 6.37 0.10
C MET A 12 -26.36 6.46 0.70
N ASP A 13 -26.26 6.61 2.02
CA ASP A 13 -24.97 6.64 2.73
C ASP A 13 -24.22 5.31 2.60
N GLY A 14 -24.94 4.17 2.66
CA GLY A 14 -24.36 2.85 2.41
C GLY A 14 -23.82 2.68 0.99
N ALA A 15 -24.54 3.17 -0.02
CA ALA A 15 -24.07 3.15 -1.40
C ALA A 15 -22.84 4.04 -1.61
N ILE A 16 -22.80 5.22 -0.98
CA ILE A 16 -21.63 6.11 -1.01
C ILE A 16 -20.42 5.46 -0.32
N ALA A 17 -20.64 4.77 0.81
CA ALA A 17 -19.59 4.06 1.52
C ALA A 17 -19.00 2.91 0.69
N ALA A 18 -19.85 2.09 0.06
CA ALA A 18 -19.44 1.03 -0.85
C ALA A 18 -18.67 1.60 -2.05
N PHE A 19 -19.16 2.67 -2.67
CA PHE A 19 -18.50 3.34 -3.79
C PHE A 19 -17.12 3.91 -3.41
N LYS A 20 -16.99 4.50 -2.22
CA LYS A 20 -15.68 4.96 -1.69
C LYS A 20 -14.73 3.79 -1.45
N HIS A 21 -15.23 2.67 -0.96
CA HIS A 21 -14.43 1.47 -0.74
C HIS A 21 -13.92 0.89 -2.07
N ASP A 22 -14.79 0.80 -3.07
CA ASP A 22 -14.44 0.35 -4.42
C ASP A 22 -13.41 1.30 -5.07
N LEU A 23 -13.60 2.63 -4.93
CA LEU A 23 -12.63 3.63 -5.41
C LEU A 23 -11.28 3.56 -4.68
N ALA A 24 -11.26 3.20 -3.40
CA ALA A 24 -10.02 3.02 -2.64
C ALA A 24 -9.27 1.75 -3.10
N SER A 25 -10.00 0.71 -3.51
CA SER A 25 -9.42 -0.51 -4.10
C SER A 25 -8.96 -0.30 -5.56
N LEU A 26 -9.59 0.65 -6.26
CA LEU A 26 -9.24 1.01 -7.62
C LEU A 26 -7.86 1.65 -7.62
N ARG A 27 -6.93 0.94 -8.23
CA ARG A 27 -5.52 1.29 -8.47
C ARG A 27 -5.43 2.60 -9.26
N THR A 28 -5.73 3.73 -8.62
CA THR A 28 -5.36 5.04 -9.14
C THR A 28 -3.84 5.03 -9.21
N GLY A 29 -3.26 5.38 -10.36
CA GLY A 29 -1.82 5.34 -10.60
C GLY A 29 -0.99 6.32 -9.74
N ARG A 30 -1.46 6.62 -8.53
CA ARG A 30 -0.71 7.30 -7.48
C ARG A 30 0.00 6.23 -6.66
N ALA A 31 1.31 6.36 -6.57
CA ALA A 31 2.11 5.66 -5.59
C ALA A 31 1.47 5.84 -4.21
N SER A 32 1.04 4.74 -3.59
CA SER A 32 0.61 4.72 -2.20
C SER A 32 1.55 3.81 -1.42
N SER A 33 1.97 4.25 -0.23
CA SER A 33 2.82 3.48 0.67
C SER A 33 2.23 2.10 0.97
N ASN A 34 0.89 2.03 1.00
CA ASN A 34 0.14 0.81 1.27
C ASN A 34 0.35 -0.30 0.23
N LEU A 35 0.86 0.02 -0.98
CA LEU A 35 1.20 -0.99 -1.98
C LEU A 35 2.40 -1.83 -1.55
N LEU A 36 3.34 -1.25 -0.80
CA LEU A 36 4.51 -1.96 -0.31
C LEU A 36 4.22 -2.72 1.00
N ASP A 37 3.19 -2.35 1.76
CA ASP A 37 2.85 -3.01 3.04
C ASP A 37 2.57 -4.52 2.91
N ALA A 38 2.09 -4.98 1.75
CA ALA A 38 1.86 -6.40 1.47
C ALA A 38 3.15 -7.19 1.15
N ILE A 39 4.28 -6.51 0.96
CA ILE A 39 5.56 -7.12 0.59
C ILE A 39 6.24 -7.66 1.85
N GLN A 40 6.57 -8.94 1.79
CA GLN A 40 7.35 -9.60 2.82
C GLN A 40 8.82 -9.70 2.38
N VAL A 41 9.72 -9.30 3.26
CA VAL A 41 11.17 -9.31 3.09
C VAL A 41 11.74 -10.40 3.99
N GLN A 42 12.69 -11.16 3.45
CA GLN A 42 13.38 -12.17 4.24
C GLN A 42 14.54 -11.53 5.00
N ALA A 43 14.36 -11.33 6.31
CA ALA A 43 15.32 -10.71 7.20
C ALA A 43 15.78 -11.73 8.25
N TYR A 44 17.09 -11.94 8.38
CA TYR A 44 17.69 -12.84 9.38
C TYR A 44 17.06 -14.25 9.45
N GLY A 45 16.64 -14.80 8.31
CA GLY A 45 16.04 -16.14 8.22
C GLY A 45 14.55 -16.22 8.53
N THR A 46 13.88 -15.09 8.77
CA THR A 46 12.43 -15.00 8.96
C THR A 46 11.82 -14.02 7.97
N THR A 47 10.55 -14.22 7.60
CA THR A 47 9.83 -13.33 6.71
C THR A 47 9.15 -12.25 7.52
N MET A 48 9.54 -10.99 7.31
CA MET A 48 8.99 -9.82 7.98
C MET A 48 8.40 -8.85 6.95
N PRO A 49 7.35 -8.10 7.26
CA PRO A 49 6.83 -7.09 6.35
C PRO A 49 7.84 -5.95 6.14
N ILE A 50 7.86 -5.36 4.95
CA ILE A 50 8.83 -4.33 4.58
C ILE A 50 8.81 -3.10 5.51
N ASN A 51 7.65 -2.77 6.07
CA ASN A 51 7.46 -1.67 7.01
C ASN A 51 8.20 -1.84 8.35
N GLN A 52 8.61 -3.08 8.68
CA GLN A 52 9.39 -3.39 9.88
C GLN A 52 10.91 -3.37 9.63
N VAL A 53 11.34 -3.29 8.37
CA VAL A 53 12.77 -3.26 8.00
C VAL A 53 13.17 -1.96 7.31
N ALA A 54 12.19 -1.19 6.85
CA ALA A 54 12.38 0.07 6.15
C ALA A 54 11.24 1.06 6.41
N ASN A 55 11.57 2.35 6.31
CA ASN A 55 10.59 3.42 6.27
C ASN A 55 10.15 3.68 4.82
N VAL A 56 8.85 3.68 4.57
CA VAL A 56 8.27 3.91 3.24
C VAL A 56 7.67 5.32 3.21
N SER A 57 8.14 6.13 2.28
CA SER A 57 7.60 7.47 2.03
C SER A 57 7.27 7.66 0.55
N VAL A 58 6.26 8.49 0.28
CA VAL A 58 5.86 8.83 -1.09
C VAL A 58 6.20 10.31 -1.33
N PRO A 59 7.45 10.64 -1.71
CA PRO A 59 7.83 12.01 -1.99
C PRO A 59 7.12 12.54 -3.24
N GLU A 60 6.88 11.68 -4.22
CA GLU A 60 6.23 12.05 -5.48
C GLU A 60 5.15 11.02 -5.88
N PRO A 61 4.08 11.43 -6.59
CA PRO A 61 2.99 10.52 -6.98
C PRO A 61 3.41 9.32 -7.84
N ARG A 62 4.63 9.32 -8.41
CA ARG A 62 5.17 8.26 -9.26
C ARG A 62 6.40 7.57 -8.69
N MET A 63 6.89 8.01 -7.52
CA MET A 63 8.12 7.50 -6.90
C MET A 63 7.86 7.19 -5.43
N ILE A 64 8.21 5.97 -5.02
CA ILE A 64 8.20 5.57 -3.62
C ILE A 64 9.66 5.50 -3.16
N SER A 65 9.97 6.21 -2.08
CA SER A 65 11.27 6.14 -1.43
C SER A 65 11.19 5.18 -0.26
N VAL A 66 12.06 4.18 -0.26
CA VAL A 66 12.17 3.16 0.78
C VAL A 66 13.53 3.30 1.45
N SER A 67 13.53 3.75 2.71
CA SER A 67 14.75 3.90 3.50
C SER A 67 14.91 2.70 4.44
N VAL A 68 15.78 1.77 4.07
CA VAL A 68 16.08 0.57 4.86
C VAL A 68 16.95 0.94 6.06
N TRP A 69 16.64 0.41 7.23
CA TRP A 69 17.40 0.71 8.45
C TRP A 69 18.76 0.00 8.50
N ASP A 70 18.83 -1.23 7.99
CA ASP A 70 20.07 -2.00 7.86
C ASP A 70 20.49 -2.13 6.39
N LYS A 71 21.69 -1.65 6.07
CA LYS A 71 22.29 -1.76 4.73
C LYS A 71 22.45 -3.21 4.27
N SER A 72 22.63 -4.15 5.20
CA SER A 72 22.75 -5.57 4.86
C SER A 72 21.45 -6.15 4.28
N MET A 73 20.30 -5.55 4.61
CA MET A 73 18.98 -5.98 4.16
C MET A 73 18.56 -5.35 2.83
N VAL A 74 19.32 -4.39 2.29
CA VAL A 74 19.00 -3.69 1.03
C VAL A 74 18.82 -4.68 -0.12
N GLY A 75 19.69 -5.69 -0.23
CA GLY A 75 19.57 -6.72 -1.27
C GLY A 75 18.34 -7.63 -1.12
N ALA A 76 17.93 -7.90 0.12
CA ALA A 76 16.72 -8.68 0.39
C ALA A 76 15.45 -7.88 0.07
N VAL A 77 15.44 -6.58 0.41
CA VAL A 77 14.35 -5.65 0.08
C VAL A 77 14.22 -5.46 -1.43
N ASP A 78 15.33 -5.25 -2.15
CA ASP A 78 15.33 -5.10 -3.62
C ASP A 78 14.70 -6.32 -4.31
N ARG A 79 15.09 -7.52 -3.86
CA ARG A 79 14.55 -8.78 -4.37
C ARG A 79 13.06 -8.92 -4.08
N ALA A 80 12.63 -8.66 -2.85
CA ALA A 80 11.23 -8.75 -2.46
C ALA A 80 10.33 -7.77 -3.25
N ILE A 81 10.81 -6.55 -3.50
CA ILE A 81 10.08 -5.57 -4.32
C ILE A 81 9.98 -6.04 -5.77
N ARG A 82 11.05 -6.59 -6.34
CA ARG A 82 11.05 -7.10 -7.71
C ARG A 82 10.12 -8.32 -7.88
N GLU A 83 10.07 -9.19 -6.88
CA GLU A 83 9.22 -10.39 -6.86
C GLU A 83 7.74 -10.08 -6.60
N SER A 84 7.42 -8.90 -6.04
CA SER A 84 6.05 -8.51 -5.70
C SER A 84 5.08 -8.40 -6.89
N ASN A 85 5.55 -8.56 -8.14
CA ASN A 85 4.77 -8.46 -9.38
C ASN A 85 4.01 -7.13 -9.55
N LEU A 86 4.33 -6.11 -8.76
CA LEU A 86 3.68 -4.81 -8.82
C LEU A 86 4.14 -3.98 -10.03
N GLY A 87 5.15 -4.44 -10.77
CA GLY A 87 5.71 -3.76 -11.93
C GLY A 87 6.62 -2.58 -11.57
N PHE A 88 7.05 -2.48 -10.31
CA PHE A 88 8.02 -1.50 -9.86
C PHE A 88 9.44 -1.95 -10.21
N ASN A 89 10.27 -0.99 -10.64
CA ASN A 89 11.70 -1.21 -10.82
C ASN A 89 12.45 -0.45 -9.70
N PRO A 90 12.89 -1.14 -8.63
CA PRO A 90 13.62 -0.50 -7.55
C PRO A 90 14.95 0.08 -8.07
N ILE A 91 15.30 1.28 -7.60
CA ILE A 91 16.60 1.91 -7.81
C ILE A 91 17.26 1.97 -6.44
N VAL A 92 18.40 1.30 -6.32
CA VAL A 92 19.21 1.26 -5.11
C VAL A 92 20.31 2.32 -5.21
N ASP A 93 20.39 3.19 -4.21
CA ASP A 93 21.44 4.19 -3.99
C ASP A 93 22.01 4.02 -2.56
#